data_AF-A0A534QMT4-F1
#
_entry.id   AF-A0A534QMT4-F1
#
_cell.length_a   1.000
_cell.length_b   1.000
_cell.length_c   1.000
_cell.angle_alpha   90.00
_cell.angle_beta   90.00
_cell.angle_gamma   90.00
#
_symmetry.space_group_name_H-M   'P 1'
#
loop_
_entity.id
_entity.type
_entity.pdbx_description
1 polymer ?
#
loop_
_entity_poly.entity_id
_entity_poly.type
_entity_poly.pdbx_seq_one_letter_code
_entity_poly.pdbx_strand_id
1 'polypeptide(L)'
;MGLSRLALTLAVTCALVAGAGAAGYCCSNDADCDDGDACNGVESCDLSSGTCVPGTAVDCTDQNPCTDDLCDPATGACSNPEAAAGTVCDDGNACTTGDTCSDGVCVGAALSCDDGNPCTDDSCDPATGCVSTPNTAPCDDGNACTTADTCSGGHCGGGPAPNCDDGNACTDDVCNPTTGCVNSPNAARCDDGDACTTGDT
;
A
#
# COMPACT_ATOMS: atom_id res chain seq x y z
N MET A 1 6.35 -56.47 53.57
CA MET A 1 6.80 -55.64 52.43
C MET A 1 5.63 -55.62 51.44
N GLY A 2 4.58 -54.84 51.64
CA GLY A 2 4.60 -53.38 51.71
C GLY A 2 4.50 -52.76 50.31
N LEU A 3 3.70 -53.33 49.39
CA LEU A 3 3.35 -52.62 48.16
C LEU A 3 2.56 -51.37 48.55
N SER A 4 3.23 -50.22 48.43
CA SER A 4 2.70 -48.90 48.76
C SER A 4 1.37 -48.67 48.04
N ARG A 5 0.30 -48.43 48.80
CA ARG A 5 -1.03 -48.08 48.26
C ARG A 5 -1.00 -46.81 47.39
N LEU A 6 0.09 -46.03 47.46
CA LEU A 6 0.35 -44.84 46.65
C LEU A 6 0.80 -45.17 45.21
N ALA A 7 1.43 -46.33 44.98
CA ALA A 7 1.87 -46.74 43.64
C ALA A 7 0.71 -47.34 42.81
N LEU A 8 -0.28 -47.92 43.47
CA LEU A 8 -1.47 -48.48 42.81
C LEU A 8 -2.47 -47.39 42.40
N THR A 9 -2.40 -46.18 42.98
CA THR A 9 -3.29 -45.07 42.63
C THR A 9 -2.84 -44.34 41.35
N LEU A 10 -1.53 -44.33 41.05
CA LEU A 10 -0.98 -43.66 39.86
C LEU A 10 -1.12 -44.50 38.58
N ALA A 11 -1.11 -45.83 38.70
CA ALA A 11 -1.37 -46.73 37.56
C ALA A 11 -2.85 -46.80 37.15
N VAL A 12 -3.78 -46.45 38.06
CA VAL A 12 -5.23 -46.55 37.83
C VAL A 12 -5.78 -45.37 37.03
N THR A 13 -5.11 -44.22 36.98
CA THR A 13 -5.55 -43.07 36.16
C THR A 13 -5.36 -43.27 34.66
N CYS A 14 -4.46 -44.16 34.25
CA CYS A 14 -4.15 -44.41 32.84
C CYS A 14 -5.08 -45.44 32.18
N ALA A 15 -5.80 -46.25 32.97
CA ALA A 15 -6.61 -47.37 32.47
C ALA A 15 -8.07 -47.01 32.11
N LEU A 16 -8.51 -45.77 32.36
CA LEU A 16 -9.93 -45.39 32.27
C LEU A 16 -10.29 -44.45 31.11
N VAL A 17 -9.31 -43.91 30.39
CA VAL A 17 -9.55 -42.99 29.26
C VAL A 17 -8.75 -43.44 28.03
N ALA A 18 -9.09 -44.63 27.53
CA ALA A 18 -8.71 -45.03 26.18
C ALA A 18 -9.63 -44.28 25.18
N GLY A 19 -9.36 -42.99 25.00
CA GLY A 19 -9.79 -42.25 23.82
C GLY A 19 -8.58 -42.15 22.91
N ALA A 20 -8.64 -42.76 21.73
CA ALA A 20 -7.63 -42.51 20.71
C ALA A 20 -7.60 -41.00 20.42
N GLY A 21 -6.41 -40.42 20.44
CA GLY A 21 -6.13 -39.30 19.57
C GLY A 21 -6.15 -37.88 20.13
N ALA A 22 -5.33 -37.59 21.14
CA ALA A 22 -4.87 -36.22 21.37
C ALA A 22 -3.68 -36.17 22.34
N ALA A 23 -3.02 -35.00 22.40
CA ALA A 23 -1.99 -34.71 23.39
C ALA A 23 -2.53 -34.90 24.82
N GLY A 24 -1.81 -35.68 25.65
CA GLY A 24 -2.16 -35.93 27.04
C GLY A 24 -2.94 -37.23 27.31
N TYR A 25 -3.15 -38.06 26.29
CA TYR A 25 -3.69 -39.41 26.44
C TYR A 25 -2.58 -40.43 26.74
N CYS A 26 -2.96 -41.52 27.38
CA CYS A 26 -2.07 -42.62 27.75
C CYS A 26 -1.76 -43.53 26.57
N CYS A 27 -0.52 -44.02 26.46
CA CYS A 27 -0.09 -44.92 25.40
C CYS A 27 0.89 -46.00 25.89
N SER A 28 0.93 -47.12 25.16
CA SER A 28 1.93 -48.19 25.32
C SER A 28 2.77 -48.39 24.05
N ASN A 29 2.33 -47.83 22.92
CA ASN A 29 3.02 -47.79 21.64
C ASN A 29 2.48 -46.61 20.80
N ASP A 30 3.16 -46.29 19.70
CA ASP A 30 2.81 -45.13 18.86
C ASP A 30 1.40 -45.24 18.25
N ALA A 31 0.93 -46.44 17.92
CA ALA A 31 -0.41 -46.62 17.33
C ALA A 31 -1.56 -46.34 18.31
N ASP A 32 -1.29 -46.28 19.62
CA ASP A 32 -2.29 -45.84 20.61
C ASP A 32 -2.50 -44.31 20.57
N CYS A 33 -1.55 -43.58 19.98
CA CYS A 33 -1.56 -42.13 19.93
C CYS A 33 -2.15 -41.56 18.64
N ASP A 34 -2.22 -42.36 17.58
CA ASP A 34 -2.79 -41.98 16.29
C ASP A 34 -4.24 -41.50 16.46
N ASP A 35 -4.48 -40.24 16.12
CA ASP A 35 -5.79 -39.59 16.18
C ASP A 35 -6.55 -39.62 14.85
N GLY A 36 -5.93 -40.21 13.82
CA GLY A 36 -6.46 -40.26 12.45
C GLY A 36 -6.41 -38.91 11.73
N ASP A 37 -5.70 -37.92 12.27
CA ASP A 37 -5.45 -36.62 11.67
C ASP A 37 -3.97 -36.43 11.35
N ALA A 38 -3.56 -36.96 10.21
CA ALA A 38 -2.21 -36.81 9.68
C ALA A 38 -1.76 -35.35 9.47
N CYS A 39 -2.69 -34.37 9.51
CA CYS A 39 -2.36 -32.96 9.33
C CYS A 39 -1.71 -32.34 10.57
N ASN A 40 -1.94 -32.88 11.76
CA ASN A 40 -1.26 -32.42 12.98
C ASN A 40 0.05 -33.21 13.26
N GLY A 41 0.36 -34.17 12.39
CA GLY A 41 1.61 -34.92 12.34
C GLY A 41 1.41 -36.39 12.69
N VAL A 42 2.52 -37.10 12.88
CA VAL A 42 2.49 -38.47 13.42
C VAL A 42 2.81 -38.41 14.90
N GLU A 43 1.86 -38.82 15.74
CA GLU A 43 2.05 -38.88 17.19
C GLU A 43 3.04 -39.98 17.55
N SER A 44 3.78 -39.75 18.63
CA SER A 44 4.67 -40.74 19.19
C SER A 44 4.37 -40.96 20.66
N CYS A 45 4.50 -42.20 21.11
CA CYS A 45 4.38 -42.53 22.51
C CYS A 45 5.71 -42.30 23.22
N ASP A 46 5.76 -41.37 24.17
CA ASP A 46 6.90 -41.30 25.10
C ASP A 46 6.80 -42.47 26.07
N LEU A 47 7.54 -43.55 25.79
CA LEU A 47 7.55 -44.76 26.61
C LEU A 47 8.06 -44.54 28.05
N SER A 48 8.71 -43.40 28.32
CA SER A 48 9.19 -43.07 29.67
C SER A 48 8.08 -42.50 30.56
N SER A 49 7.16 -41.72 29.97
CA SER A 49 6.03 -41.12 30.67
C SER A 49 4.70 -41.87 30.43
N GLY A 50 4.62 -42.70 29.39
CA GLY A 50 3.40 -43.36 28.94
C GLY A 50 2.38 -42.40 28.33
N THR A 51 2.83 -41.29 27.75
CA THR A 51 1.96 -40.24 27.22
C THR A 51 2.23 -39.95 25.75
N CYS A 52 1.16 -39.66 25.00
CA CYS A 52 1.27 -39.24 23.61
C CYS A 52 1.90 -37.86 23.47
N VAL A 53 2.86 -37.77 22.55
CA VAL A 53 3.52 -36.55 22.12
C VAL A 53 2.98 -36.19 20.73
N PRO A 54 2.44 -34.98 20.53
CA PRO A 54 1.92 -34.56 19.24
C PRO A 54 3.04 -34.49 18.20
N GLY A 55 2.67 -34.77 16.94
CA GLY A 55 3.56 -34.69 15.80
C GLY A 55 3.93 -33.25 15.40
N THR A 56 4.66 -33.14 14.28
CA THR A 56 4.84 -31.86 13.58
C THR A 56 3.74 -31.73 12.55
N ALA A 57 2.94 -30.67 12.66
CA ALA A 57 1.86 -30.39 11.72
C ALA A 57 2.38 -30.27 10.29
N VAL A 58 1.59 -30.77 9.34
CA VAL A 58 1.84 -30.63 7.91
C VAL A 58 1.59 -29.17 7.52
N ASP A 59 2.61 -28.54 6.94
CA ASP A 59 2.49 -27.19 6.38
C ASP A 59 2.05 -27.29 4.92
N CYS A 60 0.79 -26.94 4.66
CA CYS A 60 0.23 -26.93 3.31
C CYS A 60 0.25 -25.55 2.65
N THR A 61 0.84 -24.52 3.30
CA THR A 61 0.84 -23.19 2.70
C THR A 61 1.71 -23.11 1.46
N ASP A 62 1.15 -22.62 0.36
CA ASP A 62 1.93 -22.26 -0.83
C ASP A 62 2.24 -20.76 -0.92
N GLN A 63 1.88 -20.00 0.13
CA GLN A 63 2.03 -18.55 0.21
C GLN A 63 1.25 -17.79 -0.87
N ASN A 64 0.29 -18.43 -1.54
CA ASN A 64 -0.63 -17.75 -2.43
C ASN A 64 -1.95 -17.46 -1.69
N PRO A 65 -2.29 -16.18 -1.42
CA PRO A 65 -3.53 -15.83 -0.73
C PRO A 65 -4.79 -16.15 -1.55
N CYS A 66 -4.65 -16.53 -2.81
CA CYS A 66 -5.75 -16.87 -3.71
C CYS A 66 -5.92 -18.37 -3.95
N THR A 67 -5.34 -19.18 -3.07
CA THR A 67 -5.61 -20.61 -2.95
C THR A 67 -5.95 -20.96 -1.50
N ASP A 68 -6.83 -21.94 -1.31
CA ASP A 68 -7.14 -22.46 0.02
C ASP A 68 -6.07 -23.49 0.42
N ASP A 69 -5.43 -23.32 1.57
CA ASP A 69 -4.43 -24.27 2.07
C ASP A 69 -5.13 -25.46 2.77
N LEU A 70 -5.44 -26.52 2.02
CA LEU A 70 -6.17 -27.68 2.56
C LEU A 70 -5.25 -28.88 2.77
N CYS A 71 -5.37 -29.49 3.95
CA CYS A 71 -4.76 -30.77 4.27
C CYS A 71 -5.84 -31.85 4.43
N ASP A 72 -5.65 -33.01 3.80
CA ASP A 72 -6.50 -34.19 3.99
C ASP A 72 -6.13 -34.90 5.31
N PRO A 73 -6.99 -34.90 6.35
CA PRO A 73 -6.69 -35.51 7.64
C PRO A 73 -6.34 -37.00 7.55
N ALA A 74 -6.89 -37.72 6.57
CA ALA A 74 -6.65 -39.15 6.46
C ALA A 74 -5.28 -39.49 5.86
N THR A 75 -4.70 -38.60 5.07
CA THR A 75 -3.49 -38.88 4.28
C THR A 75 -2.34 -37.91 4.50
N GLY A 76 -2.61 -36.75 5.08
CA GLY A 76 -1.68 -35.62 5.19
C GLY A 76 -1.38 -34.98 3.84
N ALA A 77 -2.14 -35.29 2.79
CA ALA A 77 -1.91 -34.73 1.46
C ALA A 77 -2.42 -33.28 1.39
N CYS A 78 -1.57 -32.39 0.87
CA CYS A 78 -1.94 -30.99 0.62
C CYS A 78 -2.65 -30.81 -0.73
N SER A 79 -3.64 -29.92 -0.76
CA SER A 79 -4.29 -29.46 -1.98
C SER A 79 -4.61 -27.97 -1.87
N ASN A 80 -4.36 -27.22 -2.94
CA ASN A 80 -4.49 -25.77 -2.97
C ASN A 80 -5.50 -25.34 -4.05
N PRO A 81 -6.80 -25.64 -3.89
CA PRO A 81 -7.81 -25.20 -4.86
C PRO A 81 -7.90 -23.66 -4.87
N GLU A 82 -8.32 -23.10 -6.01
CA GLU A 82 -8.51 -21.66 -6.15
C GLU A 82 -9.55 -21.14 -5.14
N ALA A 83 -9.19 -20.06 -4.46
CA ALA A 83 -10.11 -19.34 -3.58
C ALA A 83 -11.25 -18.70 -4.40
N ALA A 84 -12.35 -18.37 -3.73
CA ALA A 84 -13.49 -17.75 -4.39
C ALA A 84 -13.10 -16.42 -5.05
N ALA A 85 -13.51 -16.22 -6.31
CA ALA A 85 -13.27 -14.96 -7.01
C ALA A 85 -13.84 -13.77 -6.23
N GLY A 86 -13.07 -12.68 -6.14
CA GLY A 86 -13.41 -11.50 -5.35
C GLY A 86 -13.02 -11.60 -3.86
N THR A 87 -12.41 -12.70 -3.42
CA THR A 87 -11.81 -12.78 -2.07
C THR A 87 -10.72 -11.72 -1.94
N VAL A 88 -10.72 -10.97 -0.84
CA VAL A 88 -9.71 -9.94 -0.57
C VAL A 88 -8.35 -10.60 -0.39
N CYS A 89 -7.36 -10.09 -1.08
CA CYS A 89 -5.97 -10.51 -0.98
C CYS A 89 -5.05 -9.28 -1.04
N ASP A 90 -3.74 -9.48 -1.06
CA ASP A 90 -2.73 -8.44 -1.27
C ASP A 90 -1.79 -8.97 -2.35
N ASP A 91 -1.66 -8.25 -3.48
CA ASP A 91 -0.79 -8.66 -4.58
C ASP A 91 0.67 -8.22 -4.39
N GLY A 92 0.96 -7.58 -3.25
CA GLY A 92 2.27 -7.09 -2.85
C GLY A 92 2.72 -5.86 -3.63
N ASN A 93 1.86 -5.27 -4.46
CA ASN A 93 2.18 -4.10 -5.26
C ASN A 93 1.50 -2.86 -4.68
N ALA A 94 2.29 -1.92 -4.15
CA ALA A 94 1.79 -0.66 -3.61
C ALA A 94 1.12 0.26 -4.67
N CYS A 95 1.22 -0.10 -5.96
CA CYS A 95 0.62 0.59 -7.09
C CYS A 95 -0.73 0.01 -7.53
N THR A 96 -1.29 -0.89 -6.75
CA THR A 96 -2.60 -1.48 -6.95
C THR A 96 -3.50 -1.22 -5.75
N THR A 97 -4.80 -1.21 -5.98
CA THR A 97 -5.81 -1.04 -4.93
C THR A 97 -7.00 -1.95 -5.19
N GLY A 98 -7.69 -2.33 -4.10
CA GLY A 98 -8.85 -3.20 -4.19
C GLY A 98 -8.48 -4.61 -4.65
N ASP A 99 -7.34 -5.13 -4.18
CA ASP A 99 -6.80 -6.40 -4.61
C ASP A 99 -7.74 -7.54 -4.23
N THR A 100 -8.04 -8.35 -5.24
CA THR A 100 -8.93 -9.50 -5.11
C THR A 100 -8.47 -10.68 -5.94
N CYS A 101 -8.85 -11.87 -5.51
CA CYS A 101 -8.54 -13.09 -6.22
C CYS A 101 -9.34 -13.20 -7.53
N SER A 102 -8.64 -13.48 -8.62
CA SER A 102 -9.19 -13.82 -9.92
C SER A 102 -8.36 -14.96 -10.53
N ASP A 103 -9.00 -16.08 -10.87
CA ASP A 103 -8.35 -17.25 -11.48
C ASP A 103 -7.09 -17.73 -10.71
N GLY A 104 -7.21 -17.82 -9.38
CA GLY A 104 -6.13 -18.26 -8.49
C GLY A 104 -4.99 -17.26 -8.27
N VAL A 105 -5.10 -16.03 -8.77
CA VAL A 105 -4.08 -14.98 -8.66
C VAL A 105 -4.66 -13.75 -7.97
N CYS A 106 -3.88 -13.13 -7.08
CA CYS A 106 -4.24 -11.85 -6.50
C CYS A 106 -3.99 -10.73 -7.51
N VAL A 107 -5.02 -9.95 -7.82
CA VAL A 107 -4.94 -8.85 -8.79
C VAL A 107 -5.63 -7.61 -8.24
N GLY A 108 -5.00 -6.44 -8.38
CA GLY A 108 -5.60 -5.15 -8.07
C GLY A 108 -5.82 -4.23 -9.26
N ALA A 109 -6.54 -3.14 -9.03
CA ALA A 109 -6.73 -2.06 -9.99
C ALA A 109 -5.59 -1.03 -9.85
N ALA A 110 -5.08 -0.53 -10.99
CA ALA A 110 -3.99 0.45 -11.00
C ALA A 110 -4.34 1.70 -10.16
N LEU A 111 -3.45 2.03 -9.23
CA LEU A 111 -3.52 3.24 -8.41
C LEU A 111 -3.16 4.46 -9.26
N SER A 112 -4.01 5.48 -9.24
CA SER A 112 -3.68 6.78 -9.81
C SER A 112 -2.79 7.56 -8.84
N CYS A 113 -1.57 7.89 -9.29
CA CYS A 113 -0.61 8.68 -8.51
C CYS A 113 -0.57 10.17 -8.90
N ASP A 114 -1.46 10.61 -9.79
CA ASP A 114 -1.60 12.02 -10.17
C ASP A 114 -1.92 12.88 -8.94
N ASP A 115 -1.00 13.76 -8.55
CA ASP A 115 -1.15 14.67 -7.41
C ASP A 115 -1.76 16.03 -7.81
N GLY A 116 -2.01 16.22 -9.11
CA GLY A 116 -2.58 17.44 -9.68
C GLY A 116 -1.60 18.61 -9.77
N ASN A 117 -0.32 18.42 -9.46
CA ASN A 117 0.69 19.45 -9.55
C ASN A 117 1.43 19.36 -10.90
N PRO A 118 1.34 20.37 -11.79
CA PRO A 118 2.03 20.34 -13.08
C PRO A 118 3.57 20.35 -12.94
N CYS A 119 4.08 20.69 -11.75
CA CYS A 119 5.51 20.76 -11.46
C CYS A 119 6.11 19.48 -10.87
N THR A 120 5.36 18.38 -10.93
CA THR A 120 5.81 17.04 -10.57
C THR A 120 5.55 16.07 -11.72
N ASP A 121 6.49 15.14 -11.89
CA ASP A 121 6.28 13.94 -12.69
C ASP A 121 5.87 12.82 -11.73
N ASP A 122 4.62 12.39 -11.85
CA ASP A 122 4.06 11.35 -11.00
C ASP A 122 4.34 9.96 -11.56
N SER A 123 4.74 9.08 -10.67
CA SER A 123 5.03 7.68 -10.97
C SER A 123 4.60 6.82 -9.80
N CYS A 124 4.57 5.51 -10.02
CA CYS A 124 4.32 4.58 -8.95
C CYS A 124 5.44 3.53 -8.88
N ASP A 125 6.03 3.42 -7.70
CA ASP A 125 7.01 2.38 -7.37
C ASP A 125 6.28 1.20 -6.69
N PRO A 126 6.36 -0.03 -7.22
CA PRO A 126 5.62 -1.18 -6.68
C PRO A 126 5.91 -1.50 -5.21
N ALA A 127 7.06 -1.08 -4.67
CA ALA A 127 7.42 -1.34 -3.27
C ALA A 127 7.02 -0.19 -2.34
N THR A 128 7.06 1.06 -2.81
CA THR A 128 6.83 2.25 -1.96
C THR A 128 5.55 3.03 -2.26
N GLY A 129 4.88 2.75 -3.37
CA GLY A 129 3.66 3.42 -3.82
C GLY A 129 3.95 4.66 -4.65
N CYS A 130 3.05 5.65 -4.57
CA CYS A 130 3.13 6.87 -5.38
C CYS A 130 4.37 7.71 -5.05
N VAL A 131 5.04 8.17 -6.10
CA VAL A 131 6.23 9.03 -6.05
C VAL A 131 6.05 10.19 -7.02
N SER A 132 6.10 11.41 -6.49
CA SER A 132 6.03 12.66 -7.24
C SER A 132 7.41 13.32 -7.25
N THR A 133 8.01 13.44 -8.44
CA THR A 133 9.36 14.00 -8.58
C THR A 133 9.30 15.40 -9.18
N PRO A 134 9.89 16.42 -8.53
CA PRO A 134 9.94 17.77 -9.09
C PRO A 134 10.51 17.81 -10.52
N ASN A 135 9.82 18.51 -11.41
CA ASN A 135 10.27 18.72 -12.79
C ASN A 135 10.62 20.19 -13.05
N THR A 136 11.01 20.48 -14.30
CA THR A 136 11.33 21.84 -14.77
C THR A 136 10.49 22.24 -15.98
N ALA A 137 9.29 21.67 -16.09
CA ALA A 137 8.39 21.97 -17.21
C ALA A 137 7.86 23.42 -17.14
N PRO A 138 7.35 23.98 -18.25
CA PRO A 138 6.57 25.20 -18.22
C PRO A 138 5.31 25.02 -17.37
N CYS A 139 4.92 26.06 -16.66
CA CYS A 139 3.70 26.09 -15.84
C CYS A 139 3.07 27.49 -15.92
N ASP A 140 2.01 27.71 -15.14
CA ASP A 140 1.35 29.01 -14.96
C ASP A 140 1.22 29.25 -13.45
N ASP A 141 1.83 30.31 -12.94
CA ASP A 141 1.80 30.65 -11.52
C ASP A 141 0.54 31.47 -11.13
N GLY A 142 -0.33 31.74 -12.11
CA GLY A 142 -1.56 32.51 -11.97
C GLY A 142 -1.35 34.02 -11.89
N ASN A 143 -0.13 34.50 -12.07
CA ASN A 143 0.20 35.92 -12.05
C ASN A 143 0.38 36.45 -13.48
N ALA A 144 -0.53 37.32 -13.92
CA ALA A 144 -0.46 37.93 -15.25
C ALA A 144 0.75 38.85 -15.46
N CYS A 145 1.51 39.14 -14.39
CA CYS A 145 2.74 39.93 -14.40
C CYS A 145 4.01 39.12 -14.43
N THR A 146 3.92 37.83 -14.70
CA THR A 146 5.04 36.95 -14.94
C THR A 146 4.84 36.30 -16.30
N THR A 147 5.95 35.97 -16.95
CA THR A 147 5.92 35.35 -18.28
C THR A 147 6.93 34.22 -18.31
N ALA A 148 6.61 33.17 -19.08
CA ALA A 148 7.45 31.98 -19.19
C ALA A 148 7.74 31.34 -17.82
N ASP A 149 6.70 31.12 -17.03
CA ASP A 149 6.80 30.49 -15.71
C ASP A 149 7.29 29.06 -15.85
N THR A 150 8.09 28.64 -14.87
CA THR A 150 8.75 27.33 -14.90
C THR A 150 8.74 26.68 -13.54
N CYS A 151 8.65 25.36 -13.58
CA CYS A 151 8.69 24.56 -12.38
C CYS A 151 10.09 24.54 -11.78
N SER A 152 10.15 24.67 -10.46
CA SER A 152 11.38 24.54 -9.68
C SER A 152 11.06 24.04 -8.27
N GLY A 153 11.61 22.89 -7.91
CA GLY A 153 11.43 22.31 -6.58
C GLY A 153 9.97 21.93 -6.26
N GLY A 154 9.18 21.56 -7.27
CA GLY A 154 7.78 21.16 -7.12
C GLY A 154 6.80 22.35 -7.05
N HIS A 155 7.27 23.56 -7.33
CA HIS A 155 6.46 24.77 -7.33
C HIS A 155 6.57 25.48 -8.67
N CYS A 156 5.47 26.08 -9.13
CA CYS A 156 5.49 26.94 -10.29
C CYS A 156 6.04 28.31 -9.89
N GLY A 157 7.20 28.68 -10.43
CA GLY A 157 7.83 29.97 -10.20
C GLY A 157 7.59 30.92 -11.35
N GLY A 158 7.08 32.11 -11.03
CA GLY A 158 6.89 33.20 -11.98
C GLY A 158 8.18 33.61 -12.67
N GLY A 159 8.15 33.71 -13.99
CA GLY A 159 9.27 34.20 -14.78
C GLY A 159 9.38 35.74 -14.79
N PRO A 160 10.15 36.32 -15.73
CA PRO A 160 10.33 37.77 -15.81
C PRO A 160 9.01 38.52 -16.02
N ALA A 161 8.92 39.74 -15.49
CA ALA A 161 7.77 40.59 -15.71
C ALA A 161 7.67 41.02 -17.19
N PRO A 162 6.46 41.09 -17.76
CA PRO A 162 6.28 41.62 -19.10
C PRO A 162 6.65 43.10 -19.12
N ASN A 163 7.10 43.58 -20.29
CA ASN A 163 7.25 45.02 -20.49
C ASN A 163 5.87 45.65 -20.71
N CYS A 164 5.42 46.47 -19.76
CA CYS A 164 4.13 47.18 -19.86
C CYS A 164 4.24 48.58 -20.47
N ASP A 165 5.46 49.09 -20.70
CA ASP A 165 5.68 50.39 -21.34
C ASP A 165 5.10 50.41 -22.75
N ASP A 166 4.08 51.24 -22.98
CA ASP A 166 3.43 51.41 -24.29
C ASP A 166 4.03 52.56 -25.12
N GLY A 167 5.07 53.22 -24.60
CA GLY A 167 5.75 54.34 -25.23
C GLY A 167 4.99 55.66 -25.13
N ASN A 168 3.87 55.73 -24.40
CA ASN A 168 3.12 56.96 -24.18
C ASN A 168 3.52 57.61 -22.85
N ALA A 169 4.16 58.79 -22.92
CA ALA A 169 4.55 59.52 -21.72
C ALA A 169 3.36 60.01 -20.85
N CYS A 170 2.14 60.01 -21.41
CA CYS A 170 0.92 60.39 -20.71
C CYS A 170 0.28 59.25 -19.91
N THR A 171 0.87 58.06 -19.84
CA THR A 171 0.33 56.93 -19.08
C THR A 171 1.25 56.48 -17.96
N ASP A 172 0.65 56.04 -16.86
CA ASP A 172 1.31 55.23 -15.84
C ASP A 172 1.12 53.77 -16.23
N ASP A 173 2.23 53.11 -16.58
CA ASP A 173 2.25 51.73 -17.03
C ASP A 173 2.54 50.81 -15.83
N VAL A 174 1.52 50.07 -15.40
CA VAL A 174 1.59 49.23 -14.22
C VAL A 174 1.14 47.82 -14.58
N CYS A 175 1.89 46.83 -14.10
CA CYS A 175 1.43 45.46 -14.19
C CYS A 175 0.52 45.10 -13.01
N ASN A 176 -0.72 44.72 -13.31
CA ASN A 176 -1.67 44.19 -12.35
C ASN A 176 -1.61 42.64 -12.35
N PRO A 177 -1.34 41.98 -11.21
CA PRO A 177 -1.18 40.53 -11.15
C PRO A 177 -2.37 39.70 -11.65
N THR A 178 -3.57 40.27 -11.73
CA THR A 178 -4.77 39.61 -12.23
C THR A 178 -5.06 39.93 -13.69
N THR A 179 -4.84 41.18 -14.11
CA THR A 179 -5.26 41.65 -15.44
C THR A 179 -4.12 41.87 -16.43
N GLY A 180 -2.87 41.75 -15.99
CA GLY A 180 -1.67 42.00 -16.79
C GLY A 180 -1.34 43.49 -16.87
N CYS A 181 -0.71 43.91 -17.97
CA CYS A 181 -0.35 45.31 -18.19
C CYS A 181 -1.60 46.21 -18.28
N VAL A 182 -1.60 47.28 -17.49
CA VAL A 182 -2.63 48.30 -17.46
C VAL A 182 -1.97 49.67 -17.57
N ASN A 183 -2.39 50.45 -18.55
CA ASN A 183 -1.85 51.77 -18.83
C ASN A 183 -2.95 52.79 -18.52
N SER A 184 -2.74 53.60 -17.48
CA SER A 184 -3.73 54.58 -17.01
C SER A 184 -3.26 55.99 -17.30
N PRO A 185 -4.10 56.90 -17.85
CA PRO A 185 -3.70 58.29 -18.07
C PRO A 185 -3.18 58.93 -16.78
N ASN A 186 -1.99 59.54 -16.85
CA ASN A 186 -1.36 60.24 -15.75
C ASN A 186 -1.50 61.75 -15.91
N ALA A 187 -1.21 62.50 -14.84
CA ALA A 187 -1.30 63.96 -14.83
C ALA A 187 0.04 64.64 -15.16
N ALA A 188 0.99 63.91 -15.76
CA ALA A 188 2.26 64.48 -16.17
C ALA A 188 2.03 65.41 -17.37
N ARG A 189 2.80 66.49 -17.46
CA ARG A 189 2.84 67.28 -18.70
C ARG A 189 3.51 66.44 -19.77
N CYS A 190 2.73 65.96 -20.70
CA CYS A 190 3.17 65.17 -21.82
C CYS A 190 2.70 65.88 -23.11
N ASP A 191 3.67 66.27 -23.94
CA ASP A 191 3.44 66.91 -25.23
C ASP A 191 3.03 65.81 -26.23
N ASP A 192 1.81 65.90 -26.78
CA ASP A 192 1.27 64.93 -27.74
C ASP A 192 1.84 65.12 -29.16
N GLY A 193 2.75 66.09 -29.33
CA GLY A 193 3.36 66.41 -30.60
C GLY A 193 2.45 67.19 -31.55
N ASP A 194 1.24 67.60 -31.11
CA ASP A 194 0.41 68.55 -31.83
C ASP A 194 0.81 69.98 -31.46
N ALA A 195 1.48 70.66 -32.39
CA ALA A 195 1.88 72.06 -32.25
C ALA A 195 0.70 73.04 -32.05
N CYS A 196 -0.55 72.58 -32.15
CA CYS A 196 -1.76 73.39 -32.05
C CYS A 196 -2.46 73.32 -30.67
N THR A 197 -2.07 72.41 -29.78
CA THR A 197 -2.56 72.40 -28.40
C THR A 197 -1.52 73.05 -27.48
N THR A 198 -1.98 73.91 -26.56
CA THR A 198 -1.09 74.56 -25.58
C THR A 198 -1.71 74.37 -24.21
N GLY A 199 -1.20 73.38 -23.48
CA GLY A 199 -1.71 73.02 -22.16
C GLY A 199 -2.00 71.54 -22.03
N ASP A 200 -1.10 70.70 -22.55
CA ASP A 200 -1.24 69.27 -22.50
C ASP A 200 -1.01 68.79 -21.05
N THR A 201 -2.08 68.24 -20.48
CA THR A 201 -2.19 67.64 -19.15
C THR A 201 -3.04 66.39 -19.25
#